data_AF-A0A1H2PPL8-F1
#
_entry.id   AF-A0A1H2PPL8-F1
#
_cell.length_a   1.000
_cell.length_b   1.000
_cell.length_c   1.000
_cell.angle_alpha   90.00
_cell.angle_beta   90.00
_cell.angle_gamma   90.00
#
_symmetry.space_group_name_H-M   'P 1'
#
loop_
_entity.id
_entity.type
_entity.pdbx_description
1 polymer ?
#
loop_
_entity_poly.entity_id
_entity_poly.type
_entity_poly.pdbx_seq_one_letter_code
_entity_poly.pdbx_strand_id
1 'polypeptide(L)'
;MAAALSRQHPCDLFDVGLLLEDERTDAGLWRTFLVYLTCSPKPAWEMLAPRVPADFKATFEAHFKGMTAEPIEATALLESRERLLARVVQSLDEPSCAFLQSVEDEQPDFGLIGLGHAADLPGVQRKLHNLAQRTAAKRAADRGQ
;
A
#
# COMPACT_ATOMS: atom_id res chain seq x y z
N MET A 1 4.33 1.91 -4.49
CA MET A 1 3.87 2.08 -3.08
C MET A 1 3.03 0.89 -2.57
N ALA A 2 1.85 0.58 -3.12
CA ALA A 2 0.99 -0.49 -2.58
C ALA A 2 1.63 -1.89 -2.57
N ALA A 3 2.29 -2.29 -3.67
CA ALA A 3 3.03 -3.56 -3.72
C ALA A 3 4.18 -3.60 -2.70
N ALA A 4 4.97 -2.52 -2.63
CA ALA A 4 6.04 -2.34 -1.65
C ALA A 4 5.57 -2.58 -0.20
N LEU A 5 4.40 -2.06 0.18
CA LEU A 5 3.85 -2.27 1.53
C LEU A 5 3.23 -3.65 1.73
N SER A 6 2.62 -4.23 0.69
CA SER A 6 1.94 -5.53 0.78
C SER A 6 2.91 -6.70 0.91
N ARG A 7 3.89 -6.78 0.02
CA ARG A 7 4.82 -7.92 -0.08
C ARG A 7 6.27 -7.60 0.28
N GLN A 8 6.64 -6.31 0.32
CA GLN A 8 7.97 -5.85 0.76
C GLN A 8 9.12 -6.52 0.01
N HIS A 9 8.94 -6.75 -1.30
CA HIS A 9 9.97 -7.34 -2.15
C HIS A 9 11.09 -6.33 -2.43
N PRO A 10 12.37 -6.76 -2.50
CA PRO A 10 13.50 -5.87 -2.79
C PRO A 10 13.30 -4.97 -4.00
N CYS A 11 12.83 -5.50 -5.15
CA CYS A 11 12.52 -4.66 -6.32
C CYS A 11 11.50 -3.55 -6.02
N ASP A 12 10.42 -3.86 -5.29
CA ASP A 12 9.40 -2.85 -5.00
C ASP A 12 9.95 -1.75 -4.06
N LEU A 13 10.81 -2.13 -3.11
CA LEU A 13 11.45 -1.19 -2.19
C LEU A 13 12.52 -0.34 -2.88
N PHE A 14 13.19 -0.89 -3.89
CA PHE A 14 14.08 -0.12 -4.76
C PHE A 14 13.30 0.90 -5.59
N ASP A 15 12.27 0.45 -6.31
CA ASP A 15 11.44 1.30 -7.17
C ASP A 15 10.77 2.42 -6.36
N VAL A 16 10.28 2.12 -5.16
CA VAL A 16 9.67 3.13 -4.30
C VAL A 16 10.72 4.08 -3.71
N GLY A 17 11.95 3.62 -3.46
CA GLY A 17 13.05 4.48 -3.04
C GLY A 17 13.32 5.58 -4.07
N LEU A 18 13.41 5.20 -5.35
CA LEU A 18 13.55 6.15 -6.46
C LEU A 18 12.33 7.07 -6.61
N LEU A 19 11.12 6.51 -6.47
CA LEU A 19 9.88 7.29 -6.51
C LEU A 19 9.87 8.40 -5.44
N LEU A 20 10.31 8.10 -4.22
CA LEU A 20 10.31 9.06 -3.11
C LEU A 20 11.32 10.22 -3.30
N GLU A 21 12.26 10.08 -4.22
CA GLU A 21 13.20 11.13 -4.62
C GLU A 21 12.68 11.98 -5.78
N ASP A 22 11.58 11.56 -6.42
CA ASP A 22 10.93 12.27 -7.51
C ASP A 22 10.00 13.37 -6.99
N GLU A 23 10.24 14.61 -7.45
CA GLU A 23 9.42 15.79 -7.12
C GLU A 23 7.94 15.64 -7.52
N ARG A 24 7.63 14.74 -8.45
CA ARG A 24 6.24 14.42 -8.88
C ARG A 24 5.50 13.54 -7.88
N THR A 25 6.09 13.21 -6.73
CA THR A 25 5.43 12.52 -5.62
C THR A 25 4.45 13.46 -4.91
N ASP A 26 3.35 13.76 -5.60
CA ASP A 26 2.36 14.78 -5.24
C ASP A 26 1.06 14.20 -4.65
N ALA A 27 0.07 15.07 -4.43
CA ALA A 27 -1.25 14.70 -3.91
C ALA A 27 -2.05 13.81 -4.88
N GLY A 28 -1.80 13.90 -6.19
CA GLY A 28 -2.41 13.02 -7.19
C GLY A 28 -1.93 11.59 -7.00
N LEU A 29 -0.61 11.40 -6.92
CA LEU A 29 -0.01 10.09 -6.66
C LEU A 29 -0.48 9.50 -5.33
N TRP A 30 -0.62 10.32 -4.28
CA TRP A 30 -1.17 9.88 -3.00
C TRP A 30 -2.60 9.33 -3.12
N ARG A 31 -3.50 10.05 -3.78
CA ARG A 31 -4.89 9.59 -4.00
C ARG A 31 -4.93 8.33 -4.87
N THR A 32 -4.08 8.25 -5.89
CA THR A 32 -3.92 7.02 -6.69
C THR A 32 -3.44 5.85 -5.82
N PHE A 33 -2.48 6.07 -4.91
CA PHE A 33 -2.05 5.05 -3.97
C PHE A 33 -3.20 4.53 -3.09
N LEU A 34 -4.08 5.41 -2.60
CA LEU A 34 -5.28 5.01 -1.84
C LEU A 34 -6.20 4.10 -2.68
N VAL A 35 -6.42 4.42 -3.97
CA VAL A 35 -7.15 3.52 -4.87
C VAL A 35 -6.48 2.16 -4.96
N TYR A 36 -5.16 2.10 -5.17
CA TYR A 36 -4.44 0.82 -5.27
C TYR A 36 -4.41 0.03 -3.96
N LEU A 37 -4.47 0.68 -2.79
CA LEU A 37 -4.69 -0.01 -1.52
C LEU A 37 -6.02 -0.78 -1.54
N THR A 38 -7.08 -0.19 -2.09
CA THR A 38 -8.38 -0.87 -2.22
C THR A 38 -8.37 -2.03 -3.21
N CYS A 39 -7.42 -2.11 -4.14
CA CYS A 39 -7.27 -3.27 -5.02
C CYS A 39 -6.59 -4.48 -4.34
N SER A 40 -5.97 -4.29 -3.18
CA SER A 40 -5.23 -5.35 -2.49
C SER A 40 -6.16 -6.36 -1.81
N PRO A 41 -5.84 -7.67 -1.81
CA PRO A 41 -6.60 -8.64 -1.04
C PRO A 41 -6.48 -8.40 0.48
N LYS A 42 -5.38 -7.77 0.94
CA LYS A 42 -5.15 -7.45 2.36
C LYS A 42 -6.04 -6.31 2.84
N PRO A 43 -6.47 -6.28 4.12
CA PRO A 43 -7.05 -5.09 4.73
C PRO A 43 -6.09 -3.90 4.66
N ALA A 44 -6.62 -2.68 4.62
CA ALA A 44 -5.77 -1.49 4.52
C ALA A 44 -4.82 -1.36 5.72
N TRP A 45 -5.29 -1.66 6.93
CA TRP A 45 -4.49 -1.57 8.16
C TRP A 45 -3.21 -2.45 8.12
N GLU A 46 -3.29 -3.64 7.52
CA GLU A 46 -2.14 -4.55 7.41
C GLU A 46 -1.06 -3.97 6.47
N MET A 47 -1.47 -3.22 5.45
CA MET A 47 -0.56 -2.57 4.51
C MET A 47 -0.04 -1.23 5.04
N LEU A 48 -0.81 -0.51 5.86
CA LEU A 48 -0.38 0.75 6.45
C LEU A 48 0.54 0.56 7.67
N ALA A 49 0.43 -0.59 8.35
CA ALA A 49 1.32 -1.01 9.43
C ALA A 49 1.92 -2.40 9.16
N PRO A 50 2.69 -2.58 8.07
CA PRO A 50 3.22 -3.89 7.71
C PRO A 50 4.32 -4.30 8.69
N ARG A 51 4.36 -5.60 9.02
CA ARG A 51 5.47 -6.18 9.79
C ARG A 51 6.79 -6.00 9.05
N VAL A 52 7.90 -6.00 9.78
CA VAL A 52 9.24 -6.05 9.16
C VAL A 52 9.33 -7.32 8.30
N PRO A 53 9.84 -7.25 7.05
CA PRO A 53 9.93 -8.42 6.19
C PRO A 53 10.87 -9.47 6.80
N ALA A 54 10.37 -10.69 6.94
CA ALA A 54 11.18 -11.82 7.39
C ALA A 54 12.21 -12.20 6.30
N ASP A 55 13.40 -12.63 6.72
CA ASP A 55 14.47 -13.12 5.84
C ASP A 55 14.84 -12.18 4.67
N PHE A 56 14.62 -10.87 4.82
CA PHE A 56 14.77 -9.89 3.75
C PHE A 56 16.15 -9.94 3.08
N LYS A 57 17.22 -10.13 3.88
CA LYS A 57 18.59 -10.28 3.36
C LYS A 57 18.72 -11.50 2.43
N ALA A 58 18.12 -12.63 2.78
CA ALA A 58 18.16 -13.82 1.94
C ALA A 58 17.39 -13.60 0.63
N THR A 59 16.21 -12.99 0.70
CA THR A 59 15.43 -12.62 -0.51
C THR A 59 16.20 -11.64 -1.40
N PHE A 60 16.84 -10.64 -0.81
CA PHE A 60 17.68 -9.67 -1.52
C PHE A 60 18.83 -10.36 -2.26
N GLU A 61 19.60 -11.20 -1.56
CA GLU A 61 20.74 -11.91 -2.14
C GLU A 61 20.32 -12.85 -3.28
N ALA A 62 19.18 -13.53 -3.13
CA ALA A 62 18.70 -14.51 -4.11
C ALA A 62 18.01 -13.88 -5.34
N HIS A 63 17.30 -12.76 -5.16
CA HIS A 63 16.35 -12.27 -6.17
C HIS A 63 16.56 -10.83 -6.62
N PHE A 64 17.57 -10.12 -6.09
CA PHE A 64 17.78 -8.71 -6.44
C PHE A 64 19.23 -8.26 -6.55
N LYS A 65 20.15 -8.89 -5.81
CA LYS A 65 21.56 -8.53 -5.86
C LYS A 65 22.10 -8.57 -7.30
N GLY A 66 22.73 -7.47 -7.71
CA GLY A 66 23.30 -7.30 -9.06
C GLY A 66 22.27 -6.94 -10.15
N MET A 67 21.01 -6.68 -9.81
CA MET A 67 20.00 -6.23 -10.79
C MET A 67 20.02 -4.73 -11.06
N THR A 68 20.74 -3.94 -10.26
CA THR A 68 20.86 -2.49 -10.37
C THR A 68 22.16 -2.09 -11.09
N ALA A 69 22.16 -0.94 -11.76
CA ALA A 69 23.36 -0.42 -12.42
C ALA A 69 24.48 -0.09 -11.40
N GLU A 70 24.10 0.57 -10.31
CA GLU A 70 24.99 0.84 -9.17
C GLU A 70 24.76 -0.18 -8.06
N PRO A 71 25.82 -0.66 -7.37
CA PRO A 71 25.67 -1.53 -6.22
C PRO A 71 24.80 -0.88 -5.14
N ILE A 72 23.88 -1.67 -4.57
CA ILE A 72 23.03 -1.26 -3.47
C ILE A 72 23.00 -2.36 -2.42
N GLU A 73 22.90 -1.98 -1.15
CA GLU A 73 22.83 -2.90 -0.03
C GLU A 73 21.38 -3.14 0.41
N ALA A 74 21.11 -4.31 1.00
CA ALA A 74 19.79 -4.64 1.55
C ALA A 74 19.31 -3.60 2.58
N THR A 75 20.23 -3.01 3.36
CA THR A 75 19.92 -1.97 4.35
C THR A 75 19.35 -0.71 3.71
N ALA A 76 19.85 -0.28 2.56
CA ALA A 76 19.33 0.88 1.85
C ALA A 76 17.89 0.68 1.34
N LEU A 77 17.51 -0.55 1.02
CA LEU A 77 16.13 -0.89 0.67
C LEU A 77 15.21 -0.87 1.90
N LEU A 78 15.71 -1.30 3.06
CA LEU A 78 14.98 -1.19 4.33
C LEU A 78 14.82 0.27 4.76
N GLU A 79 15.80 1.13 4.53
CA GLU A 79 15.66 2.58 4.73
C GLU A 79 14.59 3.17 3.79
N SER A 80 14.53 2.71 2.54
CA SER A 80 13.48 3.11 1.59
C SER A 80 12.07 2.68 2.06
N ARG A 81 11.96 1.50 2.69
CA ARG A 81 10.72 1.07 3.37
C ARG A 81 10.35 2.02 4.52
N GLU A 82 11.29 2.41 5.36
CA GLU A 82 11.04 3.33 6.47
C GLU A 82 10.61 4.71 5.98
N ARG A 83 11.29 5.25 4.96
CA ARG A 83 10.90 6.51 4.29
C ARG A 83 9.48 6.41 3.72
N LEU A 84 9.12 5.29 3.08
CA LEU A 84 7.77 5.06 2.56
C LEU A 84 6.72 5.11 3.68
N LEU A 85 6.96 4.42 4.81
CA LEU A 85 6.04 4.43 5.94
C LEU A 85 5.88 5.83 6.54
N ALA A 86 6.98 6.56 6.74
CA ALA A 86 6.94 7.94 7.21
C ALA A 86 6.14 8.84 6.26
N ARG A 87 6.35 8.70 4.94
CA ARG A 87 5.59 9.45 3.92
C ARG A 87 4.10 9.13 3.96
N VAL A 88 3.73 7.85 4.13
CA VAL A 88 2.32 7.45 4.27
C VAL A 88 1.69 8.12 5.48
N VAL A 89 2.34 8.04 6.66
CA VAL A 89 1.85 8.68 7.89
C VAL A 89 1.68 10.19 7.71
N GLN A 90 2.63 10.87 7.05
CA GLN A 90 2.55 12.31 6.78
C GLN A 90 1.46 12.69 5.77
N SER A 91 1.02 11.76 4.93
CA SER A 91 0.03 12.02 3.87
C SER A 91 -1.39 11.63 4.29
N LEU A 92 -1.54 10.85 5.37
CA LEU A 92 -2.83 10.48 5.93
C LEU A 92 -3.49 11.71 6.55
N ASP A 93 -4.51 12.21 5.86
CA ASP A 93 -5.40 13.28 6.30
C ASP A 93 -6.81 12.73 6.60
N GLU A 94 -7.69 13.60 7.10
CA GLU A 94 -9.06 13.23 7.44
C GLU A 94 -9.84 12.62 6.25
N PRO A 95 -9.83 13.20 5.03
CA PRO A 95 -10.45 12.57 3.86
C PRO A 95 -9.90 11.20 3.52
N SER A 96 -8.58 11.00 3.61
CA SER A 96 -7.93 9.70 3.35
C SER A 96 -8.38 8.65 4.37
N CYS A 97 -8.44 9.01 5.66
CA CYS A 97 -8.92 8.14 6.72
C CYS A 97 -10.40 7.78 6.54
N ALA A 98 -11.25 8.78 6.25
CA ALA A 98 -12.67 8.58 6.00
C ALA A 98 -12.91 7.67 4.77
N PHE A 99 -12.12 7.85 3.70
CA PHE A 99 -12.17 6.99 2.52
C PHE A 99 -11.83 5.53 2.87
N LEU A 100 -10.70 5.29 3.54
CA LEU A 100 -10.29 3.93 3.92
C LEU A 100 -11.32 3.26 4.85
N GLN A 101 -11.90 4.03 5.76
CA GLN A 101 -12.97 3.53 6.62
C GLN A 101 -14.23 3.15 5.82
N SER A 102 -14.65 3.99 4.88
CA SER A 102 -15.80 3.71 4.00
C SER A 102 -15.64 2.41 3.21
N VAL A 103 -14.41 2.07 2.81
CA VAL A 103 -14.09 0.81 2.12
C VAL A 103 -14.26 -0.39 3.06
N GLU A 104 -13.76 -0.32 4.29
CA GLU A 104 -13.92 -1.40 5.28
C GLU A 104 -15.37 -1.52 5.79
N ASP A 105 -16.18 -0.46 5.68
CA ASP A 105 -17.63 -0.46 5.89
C ASP A 105 -18.43 -0.95 4.67
N GLU A 106 -17.76 -1.41 3.62
CA GLU A 106 -18.38 -1.95 2.39
C GLU A 106 -19.21 -0.91 1.61
N GLN A 107 -19.04 0.38 1.91
CA GLN A 107 -19.70 1.52 1.28
C GLN A 107 -18.65 2.55 0.84
N PRO A 108 -17.74 2.20 -0.08
CA PRO A 108 -16.61 3.05 -0.43
C PRO A 108 -17.06 4.36 -1.08
N ASP A 109 -16.59 5.49 -0.53
CA ASP A 109 -16.82 6.81 -1.11
C ASP A 109 -15.55 7.35 -1.76
N PHE A 110 -15.36 7.03 -3.03
CA PHE A 110 -14.25 7.53 -3.85
C PHE A 110 -14.31 9.05 -4.10
N GLY A 111 -15.44 9.70 -3.80
CA GLY A 111 -15.58 11.16 -3.83
C GLY A 111 -14.71 11.84 -2.77
N LEU A 112 -14.48 11.19 -1.62
CA LEU A 112 -13.62 11.71 -0.53
C LEU A 112 -12.17 11.92 -0.96
N ILE A 113 -11.69 11.15 -1.95
CA ILE A 113 -10.36 11.30 -2.54
C ILE A 113 -10.39 11.96 -3.93
N GLY A 114 -11.54 12.47 -4.37
CA GLY A 114 -11.71 13.14 -5.66
C GLY A 114 -11.57 12.23 -6.90
N LEU A 115 -11.67 10.91 -6.72
CA LEU A 115 -11.45 9.91 -7.78
C LEU A 115 -12.69 9.01 -7.96
N GLY A 116 -13.88 9.60 -8.05
CA GLY A 116 -15.14 8.86 -8.14
C GLY A 116 -15.18 7.74 -9.20
N HIS A 117 -14.56 7.98 -10.36
CA HIS A 117 -14.48 7.01 -11.46
C HIS A 117 -13.62 5.77 -11.14
N ALA A 118 -12.81 5.80 -10.08
CA ALA A 118 -11.99 4.66 -9.68
C ALA A 118 -12.83 3.48 -9.14
N ALA A 119 -14.09 3.72 -8.76
CA ALA A 119 -15.03 2.67 -8.36
C ALA A 119 -15.26 1.62 -9.47
N ASP A 120 -15.09 2.00 -10.74
CA ASP A 120 -15.30 1.13 -11.90
C ASP A 120 -14.07 0.26 -12.24
N LEU A 121 -12.95 0.45 -11.54
CA LEU A 121 -11.74 -0.34 -11.82
C LEU A 121 -11.96 -1.81 -11.45
N PRO A 122 -11.55 -2.77 -12.31
CA PRO A 122 -11.77 -4.20 -12.05
C PRO A 122 -11.18 -4.69 -10.72
N GLY A 123 -10.03 -4.14 -10.31
CA GLY A 123 -9.39 -4.47 -9.03
C GLY A 123 -10.21 -4.00 -7.83
N VAL A 124 -10.80 -2.81 -7.93
CA VAL A 124 -11.70 -2.26 -6.90
C VAL A 124 -12.96 -3.11 -6.82
N GLN A 125 -13.64 -3.34 -7.94
CA GLN A 125 -14.85 -4.16 -7.98
C GLN A 125 -14.61 -5.57 -7.43
N ARG A 126 -13.44 -6.17 -7.75
CA ARG A 126 -13.04 -7.46 -7.20
C ARG A 126 -12.90 -7.43 -5.68
N LYS A 127 -12.27 -6.40 -5.12
CA LYS A 127 -12.16 -6.23 -3.67
C LYS A 127 -13.54 -6.13 -3.04
N LEU A 128 -14.40 -5.23 -3.53
CA LEU A 128 -15.72 -4.98 -2.95
C LEU A 128 -16.58 -6.25 -2.97
N HIS A 129 -16.51 -7.02 -4.06
CA HIS A 129 -17.14 -8.33 -4.13
C HIS A 129 -16.65 -9.29 -3.03
N ASN A 130 -15.33 -9.35 -2.80
CA ASN A 130 -14.75 -10.19 -1.75
C ASN A 130 -15.11 -9.71 -0.33
N LEU A 131 -15.19 -8.39 -0.14
CA LEU A 131 -15.62 -7.80 1.14
C LEU A 131 -17.06 -8.20 1.47
N ALA A 132 -17.98 -8.05 0.51
CA ALA A 132 -19.38 -8.40 0.67
C ALA A 132 -19.60 -9.88 1.07
N GLN A 133 -18.67 -10.76 0.72
CA GLN A 133 -18.71 -12.19 1.07
C GLN A 133 -18.15 -12.52 2.47
N ARG A 134 -17.62 -11.54 3.23
CA ARG A 134 -17.09 -11.78 4.58
C ARG A 134 -18.19 -12.20 5.54
N THR A 135 -17.86 -13.09 6.48
CA THR A 135 -18.74 -13.43 7.60
C THR A 135 -18.76 -12.29 8.63
N ALA A 136 -19.83 -12.21 9.45
CA ALA A 136 -19.90 -11.21 10.53
C ALA A 136 -18.71 -11.30 11.50
N ALA A 137 -18.24 -12.52 11.80
CA ALA A 137 -17.06 -12.74 12.63
C ALA A 137 -15.78 -12.19 11.98
N LYS A 138 -15.59 -12.39 10.67
CA LYS A 138 -14.42 -11.83 9.95
C LYS A 138 -14.45 -10.30 9.95
N ARG A 139 -15.64 -9.71 9.73
CA ARG A 139 -15.81 -8.25 9.80
C ARG A 139 -15.46 -7.69 11.18
N ALA A 140 -15.94 -8.32 12.24
CA ALA A 140 -15.65 -7.91 13.61
C ALA A 140 -14.15 -8.00 13.94
N ALA A 141 -13.48 -9.07 13.48
CA ALA A 141 -12.05 -9.25 13.68
C ALA A 141 -11.21 -8.20 12.94
N ASP A 142 -11.60 -7.82 11.72
CA ASP A 142 -10.88 -6.81 10.92
C ASP A 142 -11.06 -5.39 11.49
N ARG A 143 -12.19 -5.10 12.16
CA ARG A 143 -12.47 -3.81 12.81
C ARG A 143 -11.74 -3.61 14.15
N GLY A 144 -11.26 -4.69 14.77
CA GLY A 144 -10.60 -4.65 16.07
C GLY A 144 -9.08 -4.47 16.02
N GLN A 145 -8.52 -4.20 14.84
CA GLN A 145 -7.09 -4.03 14.56
C GLN A 145 -6.74 -2.53 14.50
#